data_AF-X1I884-F1
#
_entry.id   AF-X1I884-F1
#
_cell.length_a   1.000
_cell.length_b   1.000
_cell.length_c   1.000
_cell.angle_alpha   90.00
_cell.angle_beta   90.00
_cell.angle_gamma   90.00
#
_symmetry.space_group_name_H-M   'P 1'
#
loop_
_entity.id
_entity.type
_entity.pdbx_description
1 polymer ?
#
loop_
_entity_poly.entity_id
_entity_poly.type
_entity_poly.pdbx_seq_one_letter_code
_entity_poly.pdbx_strand_id
1 'polypeptide(L)'
;GIDQTFTTAACPAQIPTATSLAATAVTATSATLNGTINANGAATTVSFAYGATAAYGSTAAATPTSLPANALGTTVSAAIGGLSCATS
;
A
#
# COMPACT_ATOMS: atom_id res chain seq x y z
N GLY A 1 41.70 0.31 -28.18
CA GLY A 1 41.26 1.33 -27.22
C GLY A 1 40.97 0.64 -25.92
N ILE A 2 41.19 1.28 -24.78
CA ILE A 2 40.77 0.72 -23.50
C ILE A 2 39.26 0.94 -23.36
N ASP A 3 38.48 -0.13 -23.33
CA ASP A 3 37.05 -0.05 -23.08
C ASP A 3 36.85 0.16 -21.57
N GLN A 4 36.44 1.36 -21.17
CA GLN A 4 36.08 1.63 -19.78
C GLN A 4 34.60 1.36 -19.58
N THR A 5 34.31 0.24 -18.92
CA THR A 5 32.97 -0.06 -18.42
C THR A 5 32.73 0.68 -17.10
N PHE A 6 31.74 1.56 -17.08
CA PHE A 6 31.19 2.10 -15.83
C PHE A 6 30.04 1.21 -15.35
N THR A 7 30.18 0.66 -14.15
CA THR A 7 29.08 0.05 -13.42
C THR A 7 28.52 1.06 -12.42
N THR A 8 27.25 1.44 -12.57
CA THR A 8 26.54 2.21 -11.54
C THR A 8 26.37 1.32 -10.30
N ALA A 9 26.55 1.89 -9.11
CA ALA A 9 26.33 1.16 -7.87
C ALA A 9 24.88 0.62 -7.86
N ALA A 10 24.70 -0.65 -7.47
CA ALA A 10 23.38 -1.18 -7.21
C ALA A 10 22.72 -0.29 -6.15
N CYS A 11 21.68 0.45 -6.53
CA CYS A 11 20.85 1.13 -5.55
C CYS A 11 20.30 0.02 -4.64
N PRO A 12 20.54 0.05 -3.32
CA PRO A 12 19.86 -0.86 -2.44
C PRO A 12 18.39 -0.43 -2.49
N ALA A 13 17.62 -1.02 -3.40
CA ALA A 13 16.18 -0.95 -3.39
C ALA A 13 15.76 -1.64 -2.10
N GLN A 14 15.64 -0.85 -1.04
CA GLN A 14 15.28 -1.34 0.26
C GLN A 14 13.79 -1.68 0.20
N ILE A 15 13.44 -2.84 0.75
CA ILE A 15 12.09 -3.40 0.60
C ILE A 15 11.08 -2.35 1.10
N PRO A 16 10.01 -2.05 0.33
CA PRO A 16 8.99 -1.14 0.78
C PRO A 16 8.38 -1.63 2.09
N THR A 17 8.20 -0.75 3.07
CA THR A 17 7.52 -1.08 4.32
C THR A 17 6.13 -0.47 4.35
N ALA A 18 5.16 -1.24 4.83
CA ALA A 18 3.79 -0.81 4.98
C ALA A 18 3.38 -0.93 6.45
N THR A 19 2.71 0.09 6.98
CA THR A 19 2.11 0.09 8.31
C THR A 19 0.62 0.32 8.15
N SER A 20 -0.20 -0.65 8.57
CA SER A 20 -1.64 -0.49 8.63
C SER A 20 -2.02 0.36 9.84
N LEU A 21 -2.86 1.35 9.62
CA LEU A 21 -3.42 2.20 10.67
C LEU A 21 -4.86 1.77 10.98
N ALA A 22 -5.42 2.29 12.07
CA ALA A 22 -6.81 2.07 12.40
C ALA A 22 -7.72 2.52 11.25
N ALA A 23 -8.71 1.69 10.93
CA ALA A 23 -9.74 2.05 9.98
C ALA A 23 -10.62 3.17 10.57
N THR A 24 -11.04 4.10 9.71
CA THR A 24 -11.91 5.22 10.05
C THR A 24 -13.22 5.13 9.26
N ALA A 25 -14.21 5.94 9.60
CA ALA A 25 -15.53 5.95 8.92
C ALA A 25 -16.14 4.53 8.79
N VAL A 26 -15.99 3.71 9.84
CA VAL A 26 -16.51 2.34 9.88
C VAL A 26 -18.01 2.41 10.09
N THR A 27 -18.75 1.89 9.12
CA THR A 27 -20.20 1.73 9.16
C THR A 27 -20.55 0.25 9.06
N ALA A 28 -21.84 -0.07 9.04
CA ALA A 28 -22.31 -1.43 8.85
C ALA A 28 -21.88 -2.07 7.52
N THR A 29 -21.63 -1.27 6.47
CA THR A 29 -21.36 -1.75 5.11
C THR A 29 -20.16 -1.09 4.43
N SER A 30 -19.45 -0.20 5.12
CA SER A 30 -18.28 0.51 4.59
C SER A 30 -17.25 0.80 5.68
N ALA A 31 -16.00 1.03 5.26
CA ALA A 31 -14.94 1.53 6.11
C ALA A 31 -13.90 2.27 5.26
N THR A 32 -13.09 3.11 5.88
CA THR A 32 -11.90 3.68 5.24
C THR A 32 -10.68 3.03 5.88
N LEU A 33 -9.95 2.26 5.10
CA LEU A 33 -8.67 1.68 5.51
C LEU A 33 -7.59 2.74 5.36
N ASN A 34 -6.72 2.84 6.36
CA ASN A 34 -5.63 3.82 6.37
C ASN A 34 -4.32 3.08 6.55
N GLY A 35 -3.25 3.62 5.98
CA GLY A 35 -1.91 3.09 6.18
C GLY A 35 -0.84 4.11 5.84
N THR A 36 0.39 3.79 6.19
CA THR A 36 1.57 4.54 5.79
C THR A 36 2.53 3.62 5.06
N ILE A 37 3.05 4.10 3.93
CA ILE A 37 3.97 3.35 3.09
C ILE A 37 5.31 4.10 3.02
N ASN A 38 6.39 3.34 3.14
CA ASN A 38 7.73 3.78 2.82
C ASN A 38 8.21 2.97 1.61
N ALA A 39 8.37 3.63 0.47
CA ALA A 39 8.79 3.04 -0.80
C ALA A 39 10.30 2.70 -0.83
N ASN A 40 11.09 3.29 0.08
CA ASN A 40 12.48 2.90 0.36
C ASN A 40 13.39 2.77 -0.89
N GLY A 41 13.21 3.64 -1.88
CA GLY A 41 14.01 3.67 -3.11
C GLY A 41 13.46 2.84 -4.26
N ALA A 42 12.27 2.23 -4.12
CA ALA A 42 11.60 1.48 -5.18
C ALA A 42 10.16 1.98 -5.43
N ALA A 43 9.78 2.20 -6.69
CA ALA A 43 8.41 2.57 -7.02
C ALA A 43 7.44 1.49 -6.50
N THR A 44 6.45 1.90 -5.72
CA THR A 44 5.59 0.98 -4.95
C THR A 44 4.13 1.18 -5.34
N THR A 45 3.44 0.08 -5.62
CA THR A 45 1.99 0.05 -5.83
C THR A 45 1.30 -0.42 -4.55
N VAL A 46 0.25 0.27 -4.14
CA VAL A 46 -0.41 0.08 -2.86
C VAL A 46 -1.87 -0.33 -3.04
N SER A 47 -2.23 -1.43 -2.40
CA SER A 47 -3.57 -2.00 -2.42
C SER A 47 -3.92 -2.49 -1.02
N PHE A 48 -5.17 -2.35 -0.62
CA PHE A 48 -5.69 -2.90 0.61
C PHE A 48 -6.50 -4.16 0.32
N ALA A 49 -6.11 -5.29 0.92
CA ALA A 49 -6.92 -6.50 0.92
C ALA A 49 -7.89 -6.48 2.11
N TYR A 50 -9.15 -6.80 1.87
CA TYR A 50 -10.21 -6.80 2.87
C TYR A 50 -11.16 -7.97 2.66
N GLY A 51 -11.79 -8.42 3.74
CA GLY A 51 -12.76 -9.51 3.70
C GLY A 51 -13.26 -9.84 5.09
N ALA A 52 -14.39 -10.55 5.17
CA ALA A 52 -14.95 -11.00 6.44
C ALA A 52 -14.13 -12.12 7.10
N THR A 53 -13.25 -12.76 6.34
CA THR A 53 -12.37 -13.86 6.79
C THR A 53 -10.92 -13.51 6.50
N ALA A 54 -9.99 -14.23 7.13
CA ALA A 54 -8.55 -14.12 6.88
C ALA A 54 -8.13 -14.42 5.43
N ALA A 55 -9.06 -14.88 4.57
CA ALA A 55 -8.83 -15.04 3.15
C ALA A 55 -8.88 -13.72 2.37
N TYR A 56 -9.28 -12.59 2.99
CA TYR A 56 -9.30 -11.24 2.42
C TYR A 56 -9.77 -11.18 0.95
N GLY A 57 -10.90 -11.83 0.65
CA GLY A 57 -11.41 -12.10 -0.71
C GLY A 57 -11.80 -10.87 -1.56
N SER A 58 -11.39 -9.67 -1.18
CA SER A 58 -11.58 -8.44 -1.94
C SER A 58 -10.36 -7.53 -1.80
N THR A 59 -10.11 -6.74 -2.84
CA THR A 59 -8.99 -5.78 -2.86
C THR A 59 -9.49 -4.42 -3.29
N ALA A 60 -9.06 -3.37 -2.60
CA ALA A 60 -9.30 -1.99 -2.96
C ALA A 60 -7.97 -1.31 -3.29
N ALA A 61 -7.98 -0.53 -4.37
CA ALA A 61 -6.87 0.33 -4.73
C ALA A 61 -6.72 1.43 -3.66
N ALA A 62 -5.50 1.65 -3.17
CA ALA A 62 -5.24 2.75 -2.26
C ALA A 62 -5.20 4.08 -3.01
N THR A 63 -5.43 5.19 -2.31
CA THR A 63 -5.25 6.53 -2.83
C THR A 63 -4.16 7.22 -2.00
N PRO A 64 -3.03 7.62 -2.59
CA PRO A 64 -2.57 7.31 -3.96
C PRO A 64 -2.24 5.83 -4.20
N THR A 65 -2.46 5.32 -5.42
CA THR A 65 -2.20 3.92 -5.81
C THR A 65 -0.73 3.64 -6.07
N SER A 66 -0.04 4.58 -6.70
CA SER A 66 1.36 4.48 -7.06
C SER A 66 2.16 5.53 -6.30
N LEU A 67 3.20 5.08 -5.61
CA LEU A 67 4.12 5.93 -4.88
C LEU A 67 5.47 5.97 -5.60
N PRO A 68 6.07 7.16 -5.74
CA PRO A 68 7.41 7.28 -6.29
C PRO A 68 8.43 6.61 -5.35
N ALA A 69 9.57 6.20 -5.90
CA ALA A 69 10.63 5.50 -5.15
C ALA A 69 11.10 6.23 -3.89
N ASN A 70 11.05 7.57 -3.89
CA ASN A 70 11.43 8.43 -2.77
C ASN A 70 10.29 8.71 -1.77
N ALA A 71 9.12 8.08 -1.92
CA ALA A 71 8.01 8.23 -0.99
C ALA A 71 8.36 7.60 0.36
N LEU A 72 8.45 8.41 1.41
CA LEU A 72 8.71 7.98 2.78
C LEU A 72 7.59 8.53 3.66
N GLY A 73 7.01 7.67 4.51
CA GLY A 73 5.92 8.02 5.42
C GLY A 73 4.65 8.50 4.71
N THR A 74 4.41 8.08 3.46
CA THR A 74 3.26 8.57 2.71
C THR A 74 1.98 7.91 3.22
N THR A 75 1.02 8.71 3.64
CA THR A 75 -0.30 8.25 4.05
C THR A 75 -1.11 7.84 2.84
N VAL A 76 -1.67 6.64 2.91
CA VAL A 76 -2.54 6.06 1.90
C VAL A 76 -3.87 5.69 2.53
N SER A 77 -4.95 5.84 1.78
CA SER A 77 -6.29 5.44 2.24
C SER A 77 -7.09 4.74 1.15
N ALA A 78 -7.97 3.83 1.55
CA ALA A 78 -8.90 3.15 0.65
C ALA A 78 -10.29 3.12 1.27
N ALA A 79 -11.25 3.77 0.62
CA ALA A 79 -12.65 3.62 0.96
C ALA A 79 -13.14 2.26 0.43
N ILE A 80 -13.57 1.40 1.34
CA ILE A 80 -14.17 0.11 1.03
C ILE A 80 -15.67 0.18 1.31
N GLY A 81 -16.46 -0.41 0.43
CA GLY A 81 -17.93 -0.42 0.50
C GLY A 81 -18.49 -1.75 0.01
N GLY A 82 -19.78 -1.96 0.21
CA GLY A 82 -20.42 -3.23 -0.14
C GLY A 82 -20.04 -4.37 0.81
N LEU A 83 -19.58 -4.04 2.03
CA LEU A 83 -19.38 -5.04 3.06
C LEU A 83 -20.75 -5.59 3.46
N SER A 84 -20.85 -6.92 3.58
CA SER A 84 -22.05 -7.53 4.15
C SER A 84 -22.23 -7.00 5.57
N CYS A 85 -23.45 -6.61 5.93
CA CYS A 85 -23.76 -6.10 7.25
C CYS A 85 -23.26 -7.12 8.29
N ALA A 86 -22.47 -6.69 9.26
CA ALA A 86 -22.08 -7.52 10.40
C ALA A 86 -23.31 -7.72 11.29
N THR A 87 -24.27 -8.55 10.85
CA THR A 87 -25.41 -8.97 11.66
C THR A 87 -24.85 -9.83 12.79
N SER A 88 -24.77 -9.22 13.97
CA SER A 88 -24.66 -9.96 15.24
C SER A 88 -26.05 -10.37 15.70
#